data_AF-A0A0U1NSX0-F1
#
_entry.id   AF-A0A0U1NSX0-F1
#
_cell.length_a   1.000
_cell.length_b   1.000
_cell.length_c   1.000
_cell.angle_alpha   90.00
_cell.angle_beta   90.00
_cell.angle_gamma   90.00
#
_symmetry.space_group_name_H-M   'P 1'
#
loop_
_entity.id
_entity.type
_entity.pdbx_description
1 polymer ?
#
loop_
_entity_poly.entity_id
_entity_poly.type
_entity_poly.pdbx_seq_one_letter_code
_entity_poly.pdbx_strand_id
1 'polypeptide(L)'
;MGFTLSDWLVYTMMAVFGLMIIDFVIAFIKTFWKGSFNLTFMLDYLKDVLFYVAPLYIIVTLSSIDPTGWIMKVFYIILGIAVSLKYLMDIVKKFK
;
A
#
# COMPACT_ATOMS: atom_id res chain seq x y z
N MET A 1 -2.88 -15.43 -23.75
CA MET A 1 -3.02 -14.33 -22.78
C MET A 1 -2.02 -14.57 -21.67
N GLY A 2 -0.86 -13.91 -21.69
CA GLY A 2 0.18 -14.09 -20.68
C GLY A 2 0.24 -12.86 -19.77
N PHE A 3 0.34 -13.07 -18.46
CA PHE A 3 0.59 -11.98 -17.52
C PHE A 3 1.98 -11.42 -17.77
N THR A 4 2.06 -10.13 -18.05
CA THR A 4 3.32 -9.40 -18.19
C THR A 4 3.74 -8.83 -16.85
N LEU A 5 5.03 -8.54 -16.70
CA LEU A 5 5.56 -7.91 -15.48
C LEU A 5 4.90 -6.55 -15.20
N SER A 6 4.42 -5.86 -16.24
CA SER A 6 3.69 -4.60 -16.11
C SER A 6 2.29 -4.79 -15.50
N ASP A 7 1.62 -5.91 -15.78
CA ASP A 7 0.31 -6.22 -15.18
C ASP A 7 0.44 -6.41 -13.67
N TRP A 8 1.54 -7.03 -13.22
CA TRP A 8 1.84 -7.19 -11.80
C TRP A 8 2.04 -5.87 -11.06
N LEU A 9 2.53 -4.82 -11.71
CA LEU A 9 2.63 -3.48 -11.09
C LEU A 9 1.26 -2.96 -10.67
N VAL A 10 0.27 -3.13 -11.55
CA VAL A 10 -1.12 -2.72 -11.30
C VAL A 10 -1.70 -3.53 -10.16
N TYR A 11 -1.56 -4.86 -10.18
CA TYR A 11 -2.06 -5.71 -9.10
C TYR A 11 -1.40 -5.41 -7.75
N THR A 12 -0.09 -5.15 -7.73
CA THR A 12 0.59 -4.73 -6.50
C THR A 12 0.05 -3.40 -5.98
N MET A 13 -0.19 -2.41 -6.85
CA MET A 13 -0.77 -1.13 -6.44
C MET A 13 -2.20 -1.30 -5.91
N MET A 14 -3.01 -2.13 -6.58
CA MET A 14 -4.35 -2.47 -6.11
C MET A 14 -4.33 -3.17 -4.75
N ALA A 15 -3.37 -4.07 -4.51
CA ALA A 15 -3.22 -4.75 -3.23
C ALA A 15 -2.84 -3.75 -2.12
N VAL A 16 -1.87 -2.86 -2.35
CA VAL A 16 -1.45 -1.82 -1.40
C VAL A 16 -2.64 -0.93 -1.04
N PHE A 17 -3.28 -0.30 -2.03
CA PHE A 17 -4.42 0.59 -1.76
C PHE A 17 -5.61 -0.15 -1.14
N GLY A 18 -5.91 -1.36 -1.62
CA GLY A 18 -7.00 -2.17 -1.08
C GLY A 18 -6.81 -2.46 0.40
N LEU A 19 -5.61 -2.90 0.79
CA LEU A 19 -5.29 -3.19 2.19
C LEU A 19 -5.25 -1.93 3.05
N MET A 20 -4.71 -0.82 2.52
CA MET A 20 -4.75 0.48 3.19
C MET A 20 -6.18 0.93 3.50
N ILE A 21 -7.10 0.82 2.53
CA ILE A 21 -8.50 1.21 2.70
C ILE A 21 -9.19 0.27 3.69
N ILE A 22 -8.97 -1.04 3.60
CA ILE A 22 -9.55 -2.00 4.55
C ILE A 22 -9.08 -1.69 5.97
N ASP A 23 -7.79 -1.44 6.16
CA ASP A 23 -7.19 -1.11 7.44
C ASP A 23 -7.77 0.17 8.05
N PHE A 24 -7.97 1.20 7.20
CA PHE A 24 -8.62 2.45 7.54
C PHE A 24 -10.08 2.25 7.95
N VAL A 25 -10.88 1.52 7.16
CA VAL A 25 -12.29 1.26 7.44
C VAL A 25 -12.45 0.50 8.76
N ILE A 26 -11.62 -0.50 9.03
CA ILE A 26 -11.65 -1.24 10.29
C ILE A 26 -11.32 -0.32 11.48
N ALA A 27 -10.29 0.52 11.35
CA ALA A 27 -9.93 1.48 12.40
C ALA A 27 -11.04 2.51 12.64
N PHE A 28 -11.63 3.02 11.56
CA PHE A 28 -12.75 3.96 11.61
C PHE A 28 -13.96 3.35 12.33
N ILE A 29 -14.39 2.14 11.93
CA ILE A 29 -15.52 1.46 12.57
C ILE A 29 -15.23 1.22 14.06
N LYS A 30 -14.05 0.71 14.42
CA LYS A 30 -13.72 0.45 15.84
C LYS A 30 -13.70 1.70 16.70
N THR A 31 -13.17 2.80 16.19
CA THR A 31 -13.10 4.07 16.94
C THR A 31 -14.46 4.76 17.01
N PHE A 32 -15.25 4.70 15.93
CA PHE A 32 -16.61 5.23 15.88
C PHE A 32 -17.51 4.57 16.93
N TRP A 33 -17.51 3.23 16.99
CA TRP A 33 -18.33 2.49 17.96
C TRP A 33 -17.85 2.64 19.40
N LYS A 34 -16.55 2.92 19.63
CA LYS A 34 -16.01 3.22 20.97
C LYS A 34 -16.27 4.65 21.44
N GLY A 35 -16.79 5.54 20.58
CA GLY A 35 -16.99 6.95 20.90
C GLY A 35 -15.68 7.75 21.07
N SER A 36 -14.53 7.16 20.77
CA SER A 36 -13.20 7.77 20.92
C SER A 36 -12.69 8.34 19.60
N PHE A 37 -13.55 9.06 18.88
CA PHE A 37 -13.21 9.60 17.57
C PHE A 37 -12.12 10.68 17.69
N ASN A 38 -11.00 10.48 16.99
CA ASN A 38 -9.89 11.44 16.93
C ASN A 38 -9.38 11.52 15.49
N LEU A 39 -9.10 12.73 14.99
CA LEU A 39 -8.56 12.97 13.65
C LEU A 39 -7.19 12.34 13.41
N THR A 40 -6.48 11.89 14.46
CA THR A 40 -5.16 11.25 14.34
C THR A 40 -5.15 10.10 13.34
N PHE A 41 -6.15 9.21 13.31
CA PHE A 41 -6.13 8.07 12.37
C PHE A 41 -6.24 8.51 10.90
N MET A 42 -6.91 9.64 10.61
CA MET A 42 -6.97 10.20 9.26
C MET A 42 -5.61 10.79 8.85
N LEU A 43 -4.95 11.49 9.77
CA LEU A 43 -3.62 12.05 9.54
C LEU A 43 -2.57 10.94 9.36
N ASP A 44 -2.66 9.87 10.14
CA ASP A 44 -1.78 8.70 10.00
C ASP A 44 -2.00 8.00 8.66
N TYR A 45 -3.25 7.89 8.19
CA TYR A 45 -3.54 7.36 6.85
C TYR A 45 -2.93 8.22 5.74
N LEU A 46 -3.10 9.54 5.79
CA LEU A 46 -2.51 10.48 4.84
C LEU A 46 -0.98 10.41 4.84
N LYS A 47 -0.39 10.32 6.03
CA LYS A 47 1.04 10.12 6.23
C LYS A 47 1.49 8.81 5.56
N ASP A 48 0.80 7.71 5.80
CA ASP A 48 1.14 6.42 5.20
C ASP A 48 1.02 6.45 3.66
N VAL A 49 0.03 7.16 3.10
CA VAL A 49 -0.04 7.37 1.63
C VAL A 49 1.21 8.11 1.14
N LEU A 50 1.63 9.16 1.85
CA LEU A 50 2.83 9.91 1.49
C LEU A 50 4.11 9.07 1.63
N PHE A 51 4.22 8.24 2.66
CA PHE A 51 5.46 7.50 2.97
C PHE A 51 5.54 6.11 2.35
N TYR A 52 4.44 5.54 1.87
CA TYR A 52 4.43 4.22 1.22
C TYR A 52 4.07 4.31 -0.26
N VAL A 53 3.01 5.05 -0.61
CA VAL A 53 2.54 5.12 -2.00
C VAL A 53 3.40 6.07 -2.84
N ALA A 54 3.76 7.25 -2.31
CA ALA A 54 4.56 8.20 -3.08
C ALA A 54 5.95 7.65 -3.45
N PRO A 55 6.70 6.97 -2.55
CA PRO A 55 7.96 6.33 -2.92
C PRO A 55 7.80 5.23 -3.98
N LEU A 56 6.72 4.43 -3.88
CA LEU A 56 6.40 3.43 -4.91
C LEU A 56 6.15 4.10 -6.27
N TYR A 57 5.41 5.20 -6.30
CA TYR A 57 5.20 5.97 -7.53
C TYR A 57 6.53 6.49 -8.12
N ILE A 58 7.42 7.03 -7.29
CA ILE A 58 8.75 7.48 -7.72
C ILE A 58 9.51 6.35 -8.42
N ILE A 59 9.52 5.14 -7.86
CA ILE A 59 10.19 3.98 -8.47
C ILE A 59 9.63 3.68 -9.87
N VAL A 60 8.31 3.76 -10.05
CA VAL A 60 7.70 3.57 -11.37
C VAL A 60 8.14 4.66 -12.33
N THR A 61 8.22 5.92 -11.89
CA THR A 61 8.68 7.02 -12.75
C THR A 61 10.16 6.89 -13.16
N LEU A 62 11.00 6.27 -12.31
CA LEU A 62 12.40 5.98 -12.59
C LEU A 62 12.61 4.79 -13.53
N SER A 63 11.54 4.08 -13.92
CA SER A 63 11.61 2.94 -14.84
C SER A 63 12.20 3.29 -16.20
N SER A 64 12.15 4.57 -16.62
CA SER A 64 12.76 5.04 -17.87
C SER A 64 14.30 5.04 -17.84
N ILE A 65 14.90 5.00 -16.65
CA ILE A 65 16.37 5.00 -16.46
C ILE A 65 16.92 3.57 -16.46
N ASP A 66 16.05 2.56 -16.31
CA ASP A 66 16.46 1.16 -16.29
C ASP A 66 16.59 0.59 -17.72
N PRO A 67 17.82 0.40 -18.25
CA PRO A 67 18.02 -0.11 -19.60
C PRO A 67 17.63 -1.59 -19.74
N THR A 68 17.48 -2.32 -18.63
CA THR A 68 17.03 -3.72 -18.64
C THR A 68 15.51 -3.84 -18.68
N GLY A 69 14.80 -2.78 -18.27
CA GLY A 69 13.33 -2.69 -18.29
C GLY A 69 12.60 -3.58 -17.28
N TRP A 70 13.31 -4.30 -16.40
CA TRP A 70 12.70 -5.22 -15.42
C TRP A 70 13.16 -4.99 -13.97
N ILE A 71 14.35 -4.45 -13.73
CA ILE A 71 14.91 -4.27 -12.37
C ILE A 71 14.01 -3.35 -11.54
N MET A 72 13.66 -2.17 -12.08
CA MET A 72 12.81 -1.22 -11.35
C MET A 72 11.41 -1.77 -11.10
N LYS A 73 10.88 -2.58 -12.03
CA LYS A 73 9.57 -3.20 -11.90
C LYS A 73 9.57 -4.27 -10.80
N VAL A 74 10.60 -5.12 -10.75
CA VAL A 74 10.74 -6.13 -9.69
C VAL A 74 10.93 -5.45 -8.34
N PHE A 75 11.76 -4.40 -8.27
CA PHE A 75 11.97 -3.65 -7.04
C PHE A 75 10.67 -3.02 -6.51
N TYR A 76 9.87 -2.42 -7.40
CA TYR A 76 8.53 -1.93 -7.08
C TYR A 76 7.63 -3.04 -6.51
N ILE A 77 7.61 -4.21 -7.15
CA ILE A 77 6.77 -5.33 -6.70
C ILE A 77 7.19 -5.79 -5.30
N ILE A 78 8.49 -5.95 -5.05
CA ILE A 78 9.01 -6.37 -3.74
C ILE A 78 8.59 -5.37 -2.64
N LEU A 79 8.77 -4.07 -2.90
CA LEU A 79 8.40 -3.04 -1.93
C LEU A 79 6.89 -2.94 -1.72
N GLY A 80 6.10 -3.07 -2.79
CA GLY A 80 4.65 -3.08 -2.69
C GLY A 80 4.12 -4.30 -1.94
N ILE A 81 4.75 -5.47 -2.11
CA ILE A 81 4.46 -6.66 -1.28
C ILE A 81 4.81 -6.39 0.19
N ALA A 82 5.95 -5.76 0.49
CA ALA A 82 6.32 -5.42 1.85
C ALA A 82 5.28 -4.49 2.53
N VAL A 83 4.81 -3.47 1.80
CA VAL A 83 3.73 -2.58 2.27
C VAL A 83 2.43 -3.36 2.46
N SER A 84 2.08 -4.24 1.52
CA SER A 84 0.88 -5.08 1.62
C SER A 84 0.92 -5.98 2.87
N LEU A 85 2.05 -6.65 3.11
CA LEU A 85 2.24 -7.48 4.29
C LEU A 85 2.16 -6.67 5.59
N LYS A 86 2.70 -5.43 5.61
CA LYS A 86 2.56 -4.51 6.73
C LYS A 86 1.09 -4.26 7.07
N TYR A 87 0.26 -3.91 6.08
CA TYR A 87 -1.16 -3.70 6.32
C TYR A 87 -1.91 -4.97 6.70
N LEU A 88 -1.59 -6.12 6.12
CA LEU A 88 -2.16 -7.40 6.55
C LEU A 88 -1.89 -7.66 8.04
N MET A 89 -0.65 -7.44 8.49
CA MET A 89 -0.29 -7.58 9.90
C MET A 89 -1.04 -6.59 10.80
N ASP A 90 -1.15 -5.33 10.39
CA ASP A 90 -1.87 -4.30 11.15
C ASP A 90 -3.36 -4.62 11.27
N ILE A 91 -3.98 -5.10 10.19
CA ILE A 91 -5.37 -5.57 10.19
C ILE A 91 -5.53 -6.74 11.17
N VAL A 92 -4.67 -7.77 11.08
CA VAL A 92 -4.73 -8.94 11.97
C VAL A 92 -4.57 -8.53 13.43
N LYS A 93 -3.63 -7.64 13.74
CA LYS A 93 -3.42 -7.11 15.10
C LYS A 93 -4.64 -6.40 15.65
N LYS A 94 -5.46 -5.77 14.81
CA LYS A 94 -6.70 -5.13 15.27
C LYS A 94 -7.76 -6.14 15.70
N PHE A 95 -7.78 -7.35 15.15
CA PHE A 95 -8.77 -8.39 15.48
C PHE A 95 -8.35 -9.29 16.64
N LYS A 96 -7.07 -9.29 16.99
CA LYS A 96 -6.56 -9.94 18.19
C LYS A 96 -6.78 -9.06 19.42
#